data_AF-A0A0C3NG25-F1
#
_entry.id   AF-A0A0C3NG25-F1
#
_cell.length_a   1.000
_cell.length_b   1.000
_cell.length_c   1.000
_cell.angle_alpha   90.00
_cell.angle_beta   90.00
_cell.angle_gamma   90.00
#
_symmetry.space_group_name_H-M   'P 1'
#
loop_
_entity.id
_entity.type
_entity.pdbx_description
1 polymer ?
#
loop_
_entity_poly.entity_id
_entity_poly.type
_entity_poly.pdbx_seq_one_letter_code
_entity_poly.pdbx_strand_id
1 'polypeptide(L)' 'NWLCTKALWDRWEEELELLTLETGWPQKFFLHKEKFWSGRHMEALAVGNTGFACYSARQSQMYRDLAGTLGCTSR' A
#
# COMPACT_ATOMS: atom_id res chain seq x y z
N ASN A 1 1.86 25.29 34.16
CA ASN A 1 3.15 25.44 33.47
C ASN A 1 2.89 25.35 31.97
N TRP A 2 2.87 26.47 31.26
CA TRP A 2 2.42 26.57 29.87
C TRP A 2 3.34 25.84 28.87
N LEU A 3 4.63 25.68 29.23
CA LEU A 3 5.60 24.95 28.41
C LEU A 3 5.26 23.45 28.31
N CYS A 4 4.81 22.85 29.40
CA CYS A 4 4.37 21.44 29.40
C CYS A 4 3.12 21.25 28.52
N THR A 5 2.18 22.20 28.58
CA THR A 5 0.97 22.16 27.75
C THR A 5 1.31 22.34 26.27
N LYS A 6 2.25 23.23 25.93
CA LYS A 6 2.73 23.39 24.56
C LYS A 6 3.39 22.12 24.02
N ALA A 7 4.31 21.52 24.78
CA ALA A 7 5.00 20.30 24.35
C ALA A 7 4.07 19.10 24.13
N LEU A 8 2.96 19.01 24.88
CA LEU A 8 1.93 17.99 24.65
C LEU A 8 1.14 18.26 23.36
N TRP A 9 0.89 19.52 23.04
CA TRP A 9 0.18 19.93 21.84
C TRP A 9 1.01 19.67 20.59
N ASP A 10 2.28 20.08 20.61
CA ASP A 10 3.24 19.84 19.52
C ASP A 10 3.37 18.33 19.22
N ARG A 11 3.45 17.49 20.28
CA ARG A 11 3.50 16.02 20.11
C ARG A 11 2.23 15.45 19.47
N TRP A 12 1.06 15.93 19.88
CA TRP A 12 -0.19 15.46 19.29
C TRP A 12 -0.24 15.83 17.81
N GLU A 13 0.16 17.04 17.45
CA GLU A 13 0.22 17.46 16.05
C GLU A 13 1.14 16.55 15.21
N GLU A 14 2.34 16.24 15.72
CA GLU A 14 3.26 15.28 15.08
C GLU A 14 2.66 13.88 14.93
N GLU A 15 2.04 13.34 15.99
CA GLU A 15 1.39 12.02 15.95
C GLU A 15 0.24 12.00 14.92
N LEU A 16 -0.53 13.08 14.84
CA LEU A 16 -1.64 13.21 13.90
C LEU A 16 -1.13 13.24 12.45
N GLU A 17 -0.04 13.95 12.19
CA GLU A 17 0.61 14.01 10.89
C GLU A 17 1.18 12.64 10.49
N LEU A 18 1.86 11.96 11.41
CA LEU A 18 2.39 10.60 11.19
C LEU A 18 1.27 9.59 10.89
N LEU A 19 0.18 9.59 11.67
CA LEU A 19 -0.98 8.73 11.42
C LEU A 19 -1.62 9.03 10.06
N THR A 20 -1.69 10.29 9.66
CA THR A 20 -2.23 10.68 8.35
C THR A 20 -1.32 10.21 7.21
N LEU A 21 -0.01 10.27 7.38
CA LEU A 21 0.96 9.78 6.39
C LEU A 21 0.97 8.25 6.31
N GLU A 22 0.84 7.57 7.45
CA GLU A 22 0.83 6.10 7.55
C GLU A 22 -0.47 5.50 7.03
N THR A 23 -1.63 6.13 7.24
CA THR A 23 -2.93 5.59 6.81
C THR A 23 -3.03 5.38 5.29
N GLY A 24 -2.33 6.19 4.49
CA GLY A 24 -2.28 6.02 3.03
C GLY A 24 -1.18 5.10 2.51
N TRP A 25 -0.18 4.77 3.33
CA TRP A 25 1.00 4.04 2.87
C TRP A 25 0.71 2.58 2.47
N PRO A 26 -0.04 1.78 3.26
CA PRO A 26 -0.34 0.39 2.91
C PRO A 26 -1.08 0.26 1.57
N GLN A 27 -2.04 1.15 1.29
CA GLN A 27 -2.76 1.16 0.02
C GLN A 27 -1.81 1.46 -1.16
N LYS A 28 -0.96 2.49 -1.02
CA LYS A 28 0.05 2.83 -2.05
C LYS A 28 1.05 1.69 -2.26
N PHE A 29 1.47 1.02 -1.20
CA PHE A 29 2.34 -0.14 -1.27
C PHE A 29 1.70 -1.30 -2.04
N PHE A 30 0.44 -1.63 -1.76
CA PHE A 30 -0.27 -2.69 -2.48
C PHE A 30 -0.50 -2.36 -3.95
N LEU A 31 -0.86 -1.12 -4.29
CA LEU A 31 -0.94 -0.67 -5.69
C LEU A 31 0.41 -0.77 -6.40
N HIS A 32 1.50 -0.41 -5.73
CA HIS A 32 2.85 -0.57 -6.29
C HIS A 32 3.17 -2.04 -6.57
N LYS A 33 2.86 -2.95 -5.64
CA LYS A 33 3.06 -4.40 -5.81
C LYS A 33 2.20 -4.97 -6.92
N GLU A 34 0.94 -4.54 -7.04
CA GLU A 34 0.04 -4.96 -8.12
C GLU A 34 0.64 -4.65 -9.49
N LYS A 35 1.14 -3.43 -9.68
CA LYS A 35 1.80 -2.99 -10.92
C LYS A 35 3.07 -3.77 -11.21
N PHE A 36 3.89 -4.00 -10.18
CA PHE A 36 5.10 -4.81 -10.31
C PHE A 36 4.79 -6.22 -10.83
N TRP A 37 3.82 -6.91 -10.24
CA TRP A 37 3.45 -8.25 -10.64
C TRP A 37 2.75 -8.32 -12.00
N SER A 38 1.98 -7.29 -12.36
CA SER A 38 1.42 -7.13 -13.70
C SER A 38 2.53 -7.02 -14.76
N GLY A 39 3.58 -6.24 -14.50
CA GLY A 39 4.76 -6.18 -15.35
C GLY A 39 5.44 -7.54 -15.51
N ARG A 40 5.67 -8.25 -14.40
CA ARG A 40 6.24 -9.62 -14.41
C ARG A 40 5.40 -10.61 -15.19
N HIS A 41 4.07 -10.48 -15.14
CA HIS A 41 3.17 -11.30 -15.94
C HIS A 41 3.37 -11.08 -17.43
N MET A 42 3.46 -9.83 -17.89
CA MET A 42 3.72 -9.52 -19.30
C MET A 42 5.09 -10.03 -19.75
N GLU A 43 6.13 -9.87 -18.93
CA GLU A 43 7.48 -10.43 -19.18
C GLU A 43 7.43 -11.96 -19.32
N ALA A 44 6.70 -12.64 -18.43
CA ALA A 44 6.56 -14.09 -18.43
C ALA A 44 5.85 -14.60 -19.70
N LEU A 45 4.79 -13.91 -20.11
CA LEU A 45 4.08 -14.22 -21.35
C LEU A 45 4.98 -14.03 -22.58
N ALA A 46 5.78 -12.97 -22.62
CA ALA A 46 6.69 -12.69 -23.74
C ALA A 46 7.74 -13.79 -23.94
N VAL A 47 8.20 -14.44 -22.87
CA VAL A 47 9.19 -15.53 -22.91
C VAL A 47 8.52 -16.92 -22.92
N GLY A 48 7.18 -16.98 -22.92
CA GLY A 48 6.43 -18.25 -22.93
C GLY A 48 6.50 -19.05 -21.62
N ASN A 49 6.89 -18.43 -20.51
CA ASN A 49 6.93 -19.07 -19.20
C ASN A 49 5.54 -19.08 -18.55
N THR A 50 4.71 -20.05 -18.95
CA THR A 50 3.30 -20.16 -18.56
C THR A 50 3.10 -20.31 -17.04
N GLY A 51 3.96 -21.08 -16.37
CA GLY A 51 3.90 -21.27 -14.91
C GLY A 51 4.14 -19.97 -14.15
N PHE A 52 5.19 -19.23 -14.53
CA PHE A 52 5.49 -17.94 -13.92
C PHE A 52 4.42 -16.90 -14.25
N ALA A 53 3.89 -16.89 -15.48
CA ALA A 53 2.81 -16.00 -15.89
C ALA A 53 1.53 -16.20 -15.05
N CYS A 54 1.16 -17.45 -14.77
CA CYS A 54 0.00 -17.77 -13.92
C CYS A 54 0.23 -17.29 -12.47
N TYR A 55 1.41 -17.57 -11.92
CA TYR A 55 1.77 -17.14 -10.57
C TYR A 55 1.75 -15.61 -10.43
N SER A 56 2.40 -14.89 -11.35
CA SER A 56 2.46 -13.42 -11.31
C SER A 56 1.08 -12.78 -11.50
N ALA A 57 0.21 -13.36 -12.34
CA ALA A 57 -1.17 -12.90 -12.48
C ALA A 57 -1.94 -13.03 -11.16
N ARG A 58 -1.80 -14.17 -10.46
CA ARG A 58 -2.41 -14.37 -9.13
C ARG A 58 -1.88 -13.36 -8.11
N GLN A 59 -0.57 -13.09 -8.10
CA GLN A 59 0.01 -12.09 -7.21
C GLN A 59 -0.54 -10.69 -7.49
N SER A 60 -0.62 -10.28 -8.76
CA SER A 60 -1.20 -8.99 -9.16
C SER A 60 -2.64 -8.85 -8.65
N GLN A 61 -3.49 -9.86 -8.86
CA GLN A 61 -4.87 -9.84 -8.37
C GLN A 61 -4.95 -9.75 -6.84
N MET A 62 -4.15 -10.53 -6.10
CA MET A 62 -4.15 -10.49 -4.64
C MET A 62 -3.83 -9.09 -4.11
N TYR A 63 -2.80 -8.43 -4.67
CA TYR A 63 -2.44 -7.08 -4.26
C TYR A 63 -3.49 -6.02 -4.67
N ARG A 64 -4.18 -6.22 -5.79
CA ARG A 64 -5.34 -5.40 -6.19
C ARG A 64 -6.45 -5.49 -5.15
N ASP A 65 -6.79 -6.69 -4.72
CA ASP A 65 -7.84 -6.92 -3.73
C ASP A 65 -7.47 -6.29 -2.38
N LEU A 66 -6.21 -6.47 -1.93
CA LEU A 66 -5.69 -5.83 -0.71
C LEU A 66 -5.69 -4.29 -0.78
N ALA A 67 -5.44 -3.72 -1.95
CA ALA A 67 -5.55 -2.26 -2.13
C ALA A 67 -7.00 -1.77 -2.08
N GLY A 68 -7.95 -2.59 -2.56
CA GLY A 68 -9.38 -2.28 -2.56
C GLY A 68 -10.04 -2.41 -1.18
N THR A 69 -9.64 -3.40 -0.37
CA THR A 69 -10.19 -3.58 0.99
C THR A 69 -9.82 -2.44 1.93
N LEU A 70 -8.62 -1.86 1.77
CA LEU A 70 -8.20 -0.68 2.53
C LEU A 70 -8.90 0.62 2.10
N GLY A 71 -9.44 0.69 0.88
CA GLY A 71 -10.24 1.85 0.44
C GLY A 71 -11.67 1.85 0.98
N CYS A 72 -12.18 0.70 1.46
CA CYS A 72 -13.55 0.54 1.94
C CYS A 72 -13.69 0.65 3.47
N THR A 73 -12.60 0.71 4.22
CA THR A 73 -12.60 0.75 5.70
C THR A 73 -12.62 2.16 6.29
N SER A 74 -12.64 3.20 5.44
CA SER A 74 -12.85 4.60 5.84
C SER A 74 -14.33 4.99 5.73
N ARG A 75 -15.20 4.37 6.54
CA ARG A 75 -16.61 4.77 6.64
C ARG A 75 -17.01 4.98 8.10
#